data_AF-A0A959SHJ8-F1
#
_entry.id   AF-A0A959SHJ8-F1
#
_cell.length_a   1.000
_cell.length_b   1.000
_cell.length_c   1.000
_cell.angle_alpha   90.00
_cell.angle_beta   90.00
_cell.angle_gamma   90.00
#
_symmetry.space_group_name_H-M   'P 1'
#
loop_
_entity.id
_entity.type
_entity.pdbx_description
1 polymer ?
#
loop_
_entity_poly.entity_id
_entity_poly.type
_entity_poly.pdbx_seq_one_letter_code
_entity_poly.pdbx_strand_id
1 'polypeptide(L)'
;TRERFEALNAGRVEAGEEPYANPRNTTAGTLKLQDPKLVAKRGLDNYVYGVQADTLPVRSQFELVELAGTWGFKVPPASKRFIERVDDLEGIMAFIDHWDRHRHALPMETDGVVIKVDDLDVQEELGNTAKSPRWAIAYKFQAEQALTRLHAVTFQVGRTGAVTPVAELEPVQLSGTTVKRATLFNADQLERLDLHVGDMVRVEKAGEIIPQVVGVDLDQRPESAVRVRYPEACPECGTPLVRLEGEAQHYCPNEHG
;
A
#
# COMPACT_ATOMS: atom_id res chain seq x y z
N THR A 1 -4.49 17.73 -0.81
CA THR A 1 -5.84 17.23 -1.13
C THR A 1 -5.83 16.65 -2.53
N ARG A 2 -6.84 15.84 -2.89
CA ARG A 2 -6.97 15.21 -4.21
C ARG A 2 -6.97 16.25 -5.34
N GLU A 3 -7.83 17.25 -5.22
CA GLU A 3 -7.92 18.38 -6.17
C GLU A 3 -6.56 19.09 -6.37
N ARG A 4 -5.83 19.38 -5.29
CA ARG A 4 -4.50 20.01 -5.39
C ARG A 4 -3.47 19.10 -6.08
N PHE A 5 -3.54 17.80 -5.83
CA PHE A 5 -2.66 16.83 -6.45
C PHE A 5 -2.93 16.70 -7.96
N GLU A 6 -4.21 16.65 -8.34
CA GLU A 6 -4.66 16.66 -9.74
C GLU A 6 -4.21 17.93 -10.46
N ALA A 7 -4.42 19.11 -9.86
CA ALA A 7 -3.97 20.38 -10.42
C ALA A 7 -2.44 20.45 -10.58
N LEU A 8 -1.70 19.91 -9.60
CA LEU A 8 -0.24 19.83 -9.65
C LEU A 8 0.24 18.93 -10.80
N ASN A 9 -0.44 17.81 -11.03
CA ASN A 9 -0.13 16.92 -12.14
C ASN A 9 -0.52 17.51 -13.50
N ALA A 10 -1.66 18.19 -13.59
CA ALA A 10 -2.07 18.89 -14.81
C ALA A 10 -1.00 19.90 -15.27
N GLY A 11 -0.50 20.73 -14.35
CA GLY A 11 0.57 21.68 -14.67
C GLY A 11 1.90 21.03 -15.10
N ARG A 12 2.21 19.81 -14.62
CA ARG A 12 3.40 19.05 -15.06
C ARG A 12 3.22 18.52 -16.46
N VAL A 13 2.05 17.96 -16.76
CA VAL A 13 1.72 17.45 -18.10
C VAL A 13 1.75 18.58 -19.13
N GLU A 14 1.20 19.75 -18.81
CA GLU A 14 1.27 20.94 -19.67
C GLU A 14 2.73 21.39 -19.94
N ALA A 15 3.61 21.22 -18.96
CA ALA A 15 5.04 21.51 -19.08
C ALA A 15 5.85 20.38 -19.78
N GLY A 16 5.21 19.29 -20.19
CA GLY A 16 5.89 18.13 -20.79
C GLY A 16 6.67 17.27 -19.79
N GLU A 17 6.40 17.42 -18.50
CA GLU A 17 7.02 16.65 -17.43
C GLU A 17 6.16 15.44 -17.02
N GLU A 18 6.80 14.39 -16.49
CA GLU A 18 6.06 13.25 -15.93
C GLU A 18 5.24 13.68 -14.71
N PRO A 19 3.95 13.27 -14.64
CA PRO A 19 3.12 13.52 -13.46
C PRO A 19 3.63 12.74 -12.26
N TYR A 20 3.35 13.24 -11.06
CA TYR A 20 3.63 12.50 -9.84
C TYR A 20 2.75 11.26 -9.72
N ALA A 21 3.32 10.20 -9.14
CA ALA A 21 2.67 8.90 -9.03
C ALA A 21 1.51 8.85 -8.01
N ASN A 22 1.68 9.43 -6.82
CA ASN A 22 0.62 9.45 -5.80
C ASN A 22 0.83 10.59 -4.79
N PRO A 23 -0.22 11.00 -4.05
CA PRO A 23 -0.13 12.05 -3.04
C PRO A 23 0.93 11.77 -1.95
N ARG A 24 1.05 10.51 -1.49
CA ARG A 24 1.98 10.12 -0.41
C ARG A 24 3.43 10.44 -0.75
N ASN A 25 3.90 9.94 -1.89
CA ASN A 25 5.28 10.14 -2.37
C ASN A 25 5.53 11.61 -2.69
N THR A 26 4.53 12.30 -3.23
CA THR A 26 4.62 13.72 -3.56
C THR A 26 4.77 14.59 -2.33
N THR A 27 3.98 14.33 -1.28
CA THR A 27 4.09 15.01 0.01
C THR A 27 5.45 14.73 0.65
N ALA A 28 5.90 13.48 0.68
CA ALA A 28 7.21 13.13 1.24
C ALA A 28 8.37 13.79 0.48
N GLY A 29 8.32 13.81 -0.85
CA GLY A 29 9.30 14.52 -1.68
C GLY A 29 9.27 16.02 -1.46
N THR A 30 8.07 16.60 -1.32
CA THR A 30 7.88 18.02 -1.02
C THR A 30 8.54 18.42 0.28
N LEU A 31 8.33 17.66 1.37
CA LEU A 31 8.90 17.96 2.68
C LEU A 31 10.43 17.86 2.72
N LYS A 32 11.05 17.22 1.72
CA LYS A 32 12.51 17.09 1.58
C LYS A 32 13.14 18.16 0.70
N LEU A 33 12.36 19.08 0.13
CA LEU A 33 12.89 20.19 -0.67
C LEU A 33 13.66 21.16 0.21
N GLN A 34 14.84 21.58 -0.26
CA GLN A 34 15.67 22.55 0.44
C GLN A 34 15.10 23.98 0.37
N ASP A 35 14.42 24.33 -0.72
CA ASP A 35 13.80 25.65 -0.88
C ASP A 35 12.38 25.67 -0.28
N PRO A 36 12.17 26.37 0.85
CA PRO A 36 10.85 26.46 1.48
C PRO A 36 9.82 27.20 0.60
N LYS A 37 10.25 28.03 -0.36
CA LYS A 37 9.32 28.67 -1.31
C LYS A 37 8.69 27.65 -2.25
N LEU A 38 9.44 26.62 -2.64
CA LEU A 38 8.90 25.51 -3.43
C LEU A 38 7.92 24.67 -2.61
N VAL A 39 8.22 24.44 -1.32
CA VAL A 39 7.31 23.76 -0.39
C VAL A 39 5.99 24.52 -0.27
N ALA A 40 6.05 25.83 -0.04
CA ALA A 40 4.87 26.68 0.10
C ALA A 40 3.95 26.62 -1.13
N LYS A 41 4.52 26.56 -2.33
CA LYS A 41 3.76 26.43 -3.59
C LYS A 41 2.98 25.11 -3.71
N ARG A 42 3.37 24.05 -2.98
CA ARG A 42 2.68 22.75 -3.05
C ARG A 42 1.34 22.74 -2.31
N GLY A 43 1.10 23.70 -1.42
CA GLY A 43 -0.16 23.79 -0.68
C GLY A 43 -0.44 22.54 0.15
N LEU A 44 0.57 22.05 0.87
CA LEU A 44 0.40 20.95 1.81
C LEU A 44 -0.60 21.31 2.91
N ASP A 45 -1.26 20.28 3.41
CA ASP A 45 -2.30 20.38 4.43
C ASP A 45 -2.13 19.22 5.42
N ASN A 46 -2.65 19.34 6.64
CA ASN A 46 -2.46 18.34 7.68
C ASN A 46 -3.67 18.17 8.59
N TYR A 47 -3.70 17.03 9.27
CA TYR A 47 -4.57 16.77 10.41
C TYR A 47 -3.72 16.20 11.55
N VAL A 48 -3.87 16.78 12.74
CA VAL A 48 -3.25 16.29 13.98
C VAL A 48 -4.20 15.29 14.63
N TYR A 49 -3.69 14.10 14.95
CA TYR A 49 -4.48 12.96 15.44
C TYR A 49 -4.06 12.46 16.83
N GLY A 50 -3.22 13.22 17.53
CA GLY A 50 -2.71 12.91 18.87
C GLY A 50 -1.76 14.00 19.35
N VAL A 51 -1.54 14.03 20.67
CA VAL A 51 -0.65 14.97 21.35
C VAL A 51 0.22 14.16 22.31
N GLN A 52 1.51 14.48 22.36
CA GLN A 52 2.44 13.91 23.34
C GLN A 52 2.94 15.04 24.26
N ALA A 53 2.82 14.84 25.57
CA ALA A 53 3.32 15.75 26.59
C ALA A 53 3.59 14.98 27.90
N ASP A 54 4.36 15.57 28.81
CA ASP A 54 4.62 14.98 30.14
C ASP A 54 3.35 14.89 30.99
N THR A 55 2.39 15.78 30.76
CA THR A 55 1.10 15.77 31.43
C THR A 55 0.02 16.14 30.42
N LEU A 56 -0.97 15.27 30.28
CA LEU A 56 -2.11 15.49 29.40
C LEU A 56 -3.30 16.02 30.23
N PRO A 57 -4.01 17.03 29.73
CA PRO A 57 -5.11 17.69 30.46
C PRO A 57 -6.42 16.90 30.46
N VAL A 58 -6.47 15.80 29.71
CA VAL A 58 -7.64 14.91 29.55
C VAL A 58 -7.18 13.45 29.56
N ARG A 59 -8.11 12.53 29.76
CA ARG A 59 -7.86 11.07 29.80
C ARG A 59 -8.38 10.31 28.57
N SER A 60 -9.05 11.00 27.64
CA SER A 60 -9.59 10.44 26.40
C SER A 60 -8.77 10.87 25.19
N GLN A 61 -8.43 9.93 24.31
CA GLN A 61 -7.78 10.17 23.03
C GLN A 61 -8.63 11.06 22.12
N PHE A 62 -9.94 10.83 22.09
CA PHE A 62 -10.88 11.65 21.33
C PHE A 62 -10.90 13.10 21.85
N GLU A 63 -11.08 13.28 23.15
CA GLU A 63 -11.08 14.60 23.79
C GLU A 63 -9.75 15.32 23.62
N LEU A 64 -8.64 14.58 23.62
CA LEU A 64 -7.30 15.15 23.40
C LEU A 64 -7.14 15.71 21.98
N VAL A 65 -7.69 15.01 20.98
CA VAL A 65 -7.71 15.48 19.60
C VAL A 65 -8.62 16.70 19.48
N GLU A 66 -9.81 16.70 20.07
CA GLU A 66 -10.68 17.88 20.07
C GLU A 66 -10.03 19.10 20.76
N LEU A 67 -9.37 18.87 21.89
CA LEU A 67 -8.65 19.91 22.62
C LEU A 67 -7.50 20.51 21.80
N ALA A 68 -6.74 19.68 21.08
CA ALA A 68 -5.72 20.19 20.15
C ALA A 68 -6.33 21.12 19.09
N GLY A 69 -7.57 20.87 18.67
CA GLY A 69 -8.34 21.77 17.81
C GLY A 69 -8.53 23.15 18.43
N THR A 70 -8.82 23.22 19.74
CA THR A 70 -8.99 24.49 20.46
C THR A 70 -7.70 25.31 20.55
N TRP A 71 -6.54 24.66 20.46
CA TRP A 71 -5.23 25.33 20.42
C TRP A 71 -4.85 25.87 19.04
N GLY A 72 -5.72 25.69 18.03
CA GLY A 72 -5.50 26.15 16.67
C GLY A 72 -4.86 25.11 15.74
N PHE A 73 -4.64 23.88 16.19
CA PHE A 73 -4.25 22.80 15.30
C PHE A 73 -5.44 22.36 14.44
N LYS A 74 -5.15 22.01 13.18
CA LYS A 74 -6.16 21.39 12.33
C LYS A 74 -6.32 19.92 12.72
N VAL A 75 -7.51 19.53 13.15
CA VAL A 75 -7.81 18.17 13.63
C VAL A 75 -8.90 17.52 12.77
N PRO A 76 -8.96 16.17 12.69
CA PRO A 76 -10.01 15.46 11.97
C PRO A 76 -11.39 15.89 12.49
N PRO A 77 -12.27 16.49 11.67
CA PRO A 77 -13.56 16.99 12.15
C PRO A 77 -14.52 15.84 12.43
N ALA A 78 -14.97 15.73 13.68
CA ALA A 78 -16.04 14.80 14.09
C ALA A 78 -17.35 15.06 13.34
N SER A 79 -17.65 16.32 12.99
CA SER A 79 -18.83 16.70 12.20
C SER A 79 -18.86 16.13 10.78
N LYS A 80 -17.70 15.76 10.22
CA LYS A 80 -17.60 15.04 8.94
C LYS A 80 -17.32 13.56 9.13
N ARG A 81 -17.39 13.07 10.37
CA ARG A 81 -17.12 11.69 10.76
C ARG A 81 -15.69 11.24 10.43
N PHE A 82 -14.71 12.15 10.42
CA PHE A 82 -13.30 11.77 10.18
C PHE A 82 -12.67 11.11 11.41
N ILE A 83 -13.30 11.30 12.57
CA ILE A 83 -13.00 10.66 13.84
C ILE A 83 -14.34 10.46 14.57
N GLU A 84 -14.48 9.35 15.28
CA GLU A 84 -15.69 9.00 16.04
C GLU A 84 -15.26 8.20 17.28
N ARG A 85 -15.85 8.51 18.44
CA ARG A 85 -15.73 7.68 19.65
C ARG A 85 -16.88 6.69 19.67
N VAL A 86 -16.57 5.43 19.92
CA VAL A 86 -17.53 4.32 19.96
C VAL A 86 -17.25 3.47 21.19
N ASP A 87 -18.31 2.86 21.74
CA ASP A 87 -18.24 2.14 23.02
C ASP A 87 -18.15 0.61 22.83
N ASP A 88 -18.28 0.11 21.60
CA ASP A 88 -18.31 -1.32 21.30
C ASP A 88 -17.76 -1.66 19.89
N LEU A 89 -17.68 -2.97 19.63
CA LEU A 89 -17.22 -3.50 18.36
C LEU A 89 -18.17 -3.17 17.20
N GLU A 90 -19.48 -3.08 17.45
CA GLU A 90 -20.47 -2.78 16.42
C GLU A 90 -20.25 -1.36 15.87
N GLY A 91 -20.01 -0.39 16.74
CA GLY A 91 -19.66 0.98 16.37
C GLY A 91 -18.35 1.05 15.58
N ILE A 92 -17.33 0.27 15.97
CA ILE A 92 -16.07 0.17 15.22
C ILE A 92 -16.33 -0.34 13.79
N MET A 93 -17.07 -1.44 13.66
CA MET A 93 -17.39 -2.02 12.35
C MET A 93 -18.26 -1.09 11.50
N ALA A 94 -19.22 -0.39 12.11
CA ALA A 94 -20.05 0.59 11.42
C ALA A 94 -19.23 1.78 10.88
N PHE A 95 -18.19 2.22 11.59
CA PHE A 95 -17.25 3.24 11.12
C PHE A 95 -16.41 2.73 9.94
N ILE A 96 -15.89 1.50 10.05
CA ILE A 96 -15.13 0.83 8.98
C ILE A 96 -15.99 0.72 7.72
N ASP A 97 -17.20 0.16 7.82
CA ASP A 97 -18.09 -0.08 6.68
C ASP A 97 -18.56 1.22 6.02
N HIS A 98 -18.70 2.28 6.81
CA HIS A 98 -18.99 3.60 6.27
C HIS A 98 -17.83 4.10 5.41
N TRP A 99 -16.61 4.11 5.94
CA TRP A 99 -15.47 4.64 5.21
C TRP A 99 -14.96 3.73 4.10
N ASP A 100 -15.17 2.42 4.18
CA ASP A 100 -14.91 1.52 3.06
C ASP A 100 -15.74 1.95 1.83
N ARG A 101 -17.02 2.28 2.01
CA ARG A 101 -17.87 2.75 0.91
C ARG A 101 -17.65 4.20 0.50
N HIS A 102 -17.36 5.09 1.45
CA HIS A 102 -17.37 6.54 1.23
C HIS A 102 -15.98 7.19 1.15
N ARG A 103 -14.89 6.44 1.32
CA ARG A 103 -13.50 6.99 1.28
C ARG A 103 -13.21 7.79 0.01
N HIS A 104 -13.82 7.45 -1.12
CA HIS A 104 -13.62 8.19 -2.36
C HIS A 104 -14.25 9.59 -2.34
N ALA A 105 -15.16 9.89 -1.41
CA ALA A 105 -15.68 11.24 -1.19
C ALA A 105 -14.75 12.13 -0.33
N LEU A 106 -13.71 11.55 0.29
CA LEU A 106 -12.75 12.33 1.07
C LEU A 106 -11.93 13.26 0.17
N PRO A 107 -11.54 14.45 0.68
CA PRO A 107 -10.65 15.36 -0.03
C PRO A 107 -9.20 14.85 -0.09
N MET A 108 -8.92 13.67 0.45
CA MET A 108 -7.62 13.01 0.49
C MET A 108 -7.79 11.52 0.23
N GLU A 109 -6.74 10.87 -0.25
CA GLU A 109 -6.70 9.41 -0.31
C GLU A 109 -6.48 8.85 1.11
N THR A 110 -7.09 7.70 1.39
CA THR A 110 -6.91 6.96 2.63
C THR A 110 -6.92 5.46 2.33
N ASP A 111 -6.13 4.73 3.10
CA ASP A 111 -5.88 3.29 2.91
C ASP A 111 -6.55 2.42 3.98
N GLY A 112 -7.31 3.05 4.86
CA GLY A 112 -7.94 2.38 5.99
C GLY A 112 -8.44 3.35 7.06
N VAL A 113 -8.68 2.77 8.23
CA VAL A 113 -8.98 3.49 9.47
C VAL A 113 -7.99 3.09 10.56
N VAL A 114 -7.78 3.97 11.55
CA VAL A 114 -6.96 3.66 12.73
C VAL A 114 -7.88 3.53 13.92
N ILE A 115 -7.88 2.36 14.54
CA ILE A 115 -8.63 2.06 15.76
C ILE A 115 -7.67 2.28 16.93
N LYS A 116 -8.11 3.04 17.93
CA LYS A 116 -7.32 3.34 19.14
C LYS A 116 -8.17 3.10 20.37
N VAL A 117 -7.57 2.57 21.43
CA VAL A 117 -8.16 2.61 22.76
C VAL A 117 -8.33 4.07 23.18
N ASP A 118 -9.53 4.46 23.62
CA ASP A 118 -9.81 5.86 23.93
C ASP A 118 -9.18 6.29 25.27
N ASP A 119 -9.17 5.42 26.28
CA ASP A 119 -8.59 5.70 27.60
C ASP A 119 -7.05 5.75 27.54
N LEU A 120 -6.46 6.90 27.87
CA LEU A 120 -5.03 7.17 27.79
C LEU A 120 -4.21 6.43 28.85
N ASP A 121 -4.77 6.14 30.02
CA ASP A 121 -4.09 5.36 31.05
C ASP A 121 -4.01 3.90 30.64
N VAL A 122 -5.06 3.39 29.96
CA VAL A 122 -5.02 2.06 29.34
C VAL A 122 -4.00 2.01 28.20
N GLN A 123 -3.84 3.08 27.42
CA GLN A 123 -2.76 3.15 26.41
C GLN A 123 -1.37 3.04 27.06
N GLU A 124 -1.14 3.74 28.18
CA GLU A 124 0.11 3.68 28.93
C GLU A 124 0.39 2.28 29.48
N GLU A 125 -0.61 1.63 30.09
CA GLU A 125 -0.50 0.26 30.59
C GLU A 125 -0.21 -0.76 29.48
N LEU A 126 -0.90 -0.63 28.33
CA LEU A 126 -0.68 -1.51 27.19
C LEU A 126 0.71 -1.33 26.59
N GLY A 127 1.23 -0.10 26.55
CA GLY A 127 2.58 0.23 26.10
C GLY A 127 2.82 -0.08 24.61
N ASN A 128 4.09 -0.31 24.27
CA ASN A 128 4.56 -0.50 22.90
C ASN A 128 5.34 -1.81 22.74
N THR A 129 5.27 -2.39 21.55
CA THR A 129 6.26 -3.38 21.07
C THR A 129 7.51 -2.64 20.57
N ALA A 130 8.50 -3.39 20.08
CA ALA A 130 9.69 -2.80 19.44
C ALA A 130 9.38 -1.93 18.21
N LYS A 131 8.19 -2.06 17.59
CA LYS A 131 7.86 -1.38 16.33
C LYS A 131 6.52 -0.63 16.34
N SER A 132 5.59 -0.96 17.25
CA SER A 132 4.22 -0.43 17.21
C SER A 132 3.56 -0.41 18.59
N PRO A 133 2.61 0.52 18.83
CA PRO A 133 1.77 0.51 20.03
C PRO A 133 0.90 -0.73 20.12
N ARG A 134 0.58 -1.16 21.35
CA ARG A 134 -0.35 -2.29 21.61
C ARG A 134 -1.81 -1.85 21.69
N TRP A 135 -2.05 -0.54 21.81
CA TRP A 135 -3.36 0.09 21.99
C TRP A 135 -3.95 0.69 20.70
N ALA A 136 -3.25 0.56 19.57
CA ALA A 136 -3.74 1.02 18.28
C ALA A 136 -3.45 0.03 17.16
N ILE A 137 -4.36 -0.03 16.18
CA ILE A 137 -4.22 -0.85 14.99
C ILE A 137 -4.71 -0.09 13.76
N ALA A 138 -3.99 -0.24 12.65
CA ALA A 138 -4.44 0.24 11.34
C ALA A 138 -5.24 -0.87 10.66
N TYR A 139 -6.55 -0.68 10.52
CA TYR A 139 -7.42 -1.54 9.74
C TYR A 139 -7.39 -1.06 8.28
N LYS A 140 -6.73 -1.82 7.41
CA LYS A 140 -6.64 -1.48 5.98
C LYS A 140 -7.89 -1.93 5.25
N PHE A 141 -8.40 -1.09 4.35
CA PHE A 141 -9.46 -1.53 3.45
C PHE A 141 -8.94 -2.60 2.50
N GLN A 142 -9.85 -3.41 1.94
CA GLN A 142 -9.47 -4.35 0.90
C GLN A 142 -8.75 -3.60 -0.21
N ALA A 143 -7.57 -4.09 -0.57
CA ALA A 143 -6.77 -3.48 -1.61
C ALA A 143 -7.62 -3.45 -2.89
N GLU A 144 -7.61 -2.31 -3.57
CA GLU A 144 -8.21 -2.22 -4.89
C GLU A 144 -7.57 -3.31 -5.76
N GLN A 145 -8.41 -4.13 -6.37
CA GLN A 145 -8.00 -5.18 -7.30
C GLN A 145 -8.34 -4.74 -8.71
N ALA A 146 -7.38 -4.86 -9.60
CA ALA A 146 -7.63 -4.74 -11.03
C ALA A 146 -7.48 -6.10 -11.71
N LEU A 147 -8.31 -6.33 -12.72
CA LEU A 147 -8.19 -7.47 -13.61
C LEU A 147 -7.40 -7.03 -14.84
N THR A 148 -6.32 -7.73 -15.16
CA THR A 148 -5.49 -7.42 -16.34
C THR A 148 -4.94 -8.69 -16.98
N ARG A 149 -4.43 -8.59 -18.21
CA ARG A 149 -3.88 -9.73 -18.95
C ARG A 149 -2.43 -9.99 -18.56
N LEU A 150 -2.07 -11.25 -18.34
CA LEU A 150 -0.70 -11.71 -18.18
C LEU A 150 -0.05 -11.92 -19.55
N HIS A 151 0.98 -11.13 -19.88
CA HIS A 151 1.74 -11.27 -21.13
C HIS A 151 2.85 -12.30 -21.03
N ALA A 152 3.57 -12.30 -19.91
CA ALA A 152 4.67 -13.23 -19.67
C ALA A 152 4.99 -13.30 -18.18
N VAL A 153 5.83 -14.27 -17.79
CA VAL A 153 6.50 -14.27 -16.50
C VAL A 153 8.00 -14.26 -16.76
N THR A 154 8.68 -13.25 -16.22
CA THR A 154 10.14 -13.14 -16.22
C THR A 154 10.70 -13.61 -14.88
N PHE A 155 11.94 -14.07 -14.87
CA PHE A 155 12.61 -14.55 -13.65
C PHE A 155 13.83 -13.68 -13.40
N GLN A 156 13.82 -12.95 -12.28
CA GLN A 156 14.89 -12.03 -11.91
C GLN A 156 15.84 -12.68 -10.92
N VAL A 157 17.14 -12.58 -11.15
CA VAL A 157 18.17 -13.04 -10.21
C VAL A 157 18.53 -11.89 -9.28
N GLY A 158 18.29 -12.08 -7.99
CA GLY A 158 18.62 -11.12 -6.95
C GLY A 158 20.12 -11.14 -6.61
N ARG A 159 20.57 -10.13 -5.85
CA ARG A 159 21.97 -10.01 -5.41
C ARG A 159 22.49 -11.21 -4.60
N THR A 160 21.59 -11.98 -3.99
CA THR A 160 21.90 -13.18 -3.20
C THR A 160 21.75 -14.47 -4.03
N GLY A 161 21.60 -14.37 -5.35
CA GLY A 161 21.31 -15.50 -6.24
C GLY A 161 19.84 -15.93 -6.25
N ALA A 162 19.00 -15.37 -5.38
CA ALA A 162 17.57 -15.68 -5.28
C ALA A 162 16.84 -15.38 -6.59
N VAL A 163 16.18 -16.39 -7.18
CA VAL A 163 15.44 -16.24 -8.43
C VAL A 163 13.96 -15.96 -8.12
N THR A 164 13.47 -14.79 -8.52
CA THR A 164 12.10 -14.34 -8.21
C THR A 164 11.27 -14.25 -9.50
N PRO A 165 10.11 -14.93 -9.57
CA PRO A 165 9.18 -14.78 -10.68
C PRO A 165 8.46 -13.43 -10.62
N VAL A 166 8.36 -12.76 -11.77
CA VAL A 166 7.69 -11.47 -11.94
C VAL A 166 6.72 -11.57 -13.11
N ALA A 167 5.46 -11.24 -12.86
CA ALA A 167 4.44 -11.15 -13.89
C ALA A 167 4.63 -9.88 -14.71
N GLU A 168 4.70 -10.02 -16.04
CA GLU A 168 4.63 -8.93 -17.02
C GLU A 168 3.19 -8.80 -17.48
N LEU A 169 2.58 -7.65 -17.25
CA LEU A 169 1.14 -7.43 -17.35
C LEU A 169 0.80 -6.42 -18.44
N GLU A 170 -0.38 -6.56 -19.03
CA GLU A 170 -1.02 -5.47 -19.76
C GLU A 170 -1.15 -4.27 -18.79
N PRO A 171 -0.71 -3.05 -19.17
CA PRO A 171 -0.75 -1.89 -18.29
C PRO A 171 -2.15 -1.65 -17.73
N VAL A 172 -2.28 -1.66 -16.40
CA VAL A 172 -3.57 -1.45 -15.73
C VAL A 172 -3.46 -0.38 -14.66
N GLN A 173 -4.49 0.44 -14.54
CA GLN A 173 -4.55 1.46 -13.50
C GLN A 173 -4.97 0.81 -12.17
N LEU A 174 -4.16 1.01 -11.12
CA LEU A 174 -4.39 0.39 -9.82
C LEU A 174 -3.92 1.34 -8.71
N SER A 175 -4.86 1.83 -7.89
CA SER A 175 -4.60 2.78 -6.80
C SER A 175 -3.73 3.96 -7.25
N GLY A 176 -4.21 4.68 -8.27
CA GLY A 176 -3.58 5.91 -8.77
C GLY A 176 -2.31 5.75 -9.62
N THR A 177 -1.74 4.54 -9.77
CA THR A 177 -0.57 4.32 -10.63
C THR A 177 -0.83 3.24 -11.69
N THR A 178 -0.17 3.35 -12.84
CA THR A 178 -0.15 2.27 -13.83
C THR A 178 0.79 1.15 -13.40
N VAL A 179 0.26 -0.06 -13.24
CA VAL A 179 0.99 -1.28 -12.94
C VAL A 179 1.22 -2.05 -14.24
N LYS A 180 2.48 -2.35 -14.53
CA LYS A 180 2.90 -3.22 -15.66
C LYS A 180 3.59 -4.50 -15.19
N ARG A 181 4.02 -4.53 -13.93
CA ARG A 181 4.76 -5.64 -13.34
C ARG A 181 4.24 -5.91 -11.94
N ALA A 182 4.10 -7.19 -11.59
CA ALA A 182 3.67 -7.61 -10.26
C ALA A 182 4.50 -8.80 -9.77
N THR A 183 4.77 -8.84 -8.46
CA THR A 183 5.49 -9.97 -7.86
C THR A 183 4.61 -11.21 -7.85
N LEU A 184 5.25 -12.36 -8.10
CA LEU A 184 4.67 -13.69 -7.89
C LEU A 184 5.29 -14.39 -6.67
N PHE A 185 6.11 -13.67 -5.89
CA PHE A 185 6.82 -14.12 -4.71
C PHE A 185 7.87 -15.23 -4.95
N ASN A 186 7.43 -16.44 -5.28
CA ASN A 186 8.29 -17.62 -5.36
C ASN A 186 7.66 -18.73 -6.22
N ALA A 187 8.35 -19.86 -6.34
CA ALA A 187 7.92 -21.00 -7.14
C ALA A 187 6.61 -21.63 -6.63
N ASP A 188 6.44 -21.74 -5.30
CA ASP A 188 5.26 -22.35 -4.69
C ASP A 188 3.99 -21.55 -5.00
N GLN A 189 4.09 -20.22 -4.92
CA GLN A 189 2.98 -19.33 -5.26
C GLN A 189 2.66 -19.38 -6.76
N LEU A 190 3.68 -19.43 -7.63
CA LEU A 190 3.49 -19.61 -9.07
C LEU A 190 2.74 -20.91 -9.39
N GLU A 191 3.10 -22.00 -8.72
CA GLU A 191 2.45 -23.30 -8.88
C GLU A 191 1.03 -23.30 -8.34
N ARG A 192 0.81 -22.71 -7.15
CA ARG A 192 -0.51 -22.59 -6.52
C ARG A 192 -1.50 -21.79 -7.37
N LEU A 193 -1.02 -20.74 -8.05
CA LEU A 193 -1.85 -19.91 -8.92
C LEU A 193 -2.16 -20.58 -10.27
N ASP A 194 -1.44 -21.64 -10.64
CA ASP A 194 -1.57 -22.34 -11.93
C ASP A 194 -1.60 -21.38 -13.13
N LEU A 195 -0.65 -20.45 -13.17
CA LEU A 195 -0.65 -19.37 -14.17
C LEU A 195 -0.35 -19.89 -15.58
N HIS A 196 -1.11 -19.39 -16.55
CA HIS A 196 -0.87 -19.60 -17.97
C HIS A 196 -0.68 -18.25 -18.68
N VAL A 197 0.24 -18.20 -19.64
CA VAL A 197 0.43 -17.01 -20.46
C VAL A 197 -0.88 -16.67 -21.19
N GLY A 198 -1.29 -15.41 -21.10
CA GLY A 198 -2.56 -14.93 -21.65
C GLY A 198 -3.71 -14.91 -20.64
N ASP A 199 -3.56 -15.49 -19.44
CA ASP A 199 -4.57 -15.46 -18.39
C ASP A 199 -5.00 -14.04 -18.02
N MET A 200 -6.26 -13.87 -17.65
CA MET A 200 -6.72 -12.70 -16.92
C MET A 200 -6.39 -12.89 -15.43
N VAL A 201 -5.60 -12.00 -14.87
CA VAL A 201 -5.10 -12.09 -13.49
C VAL A 201 -5.61 -10.94 -12.63
N ARG A 202 -5.95 -11.24 -11.38
CA ARG A 202 -6.31 -10.26 -10.35
C ARG A 202 -5.04 -9.76 -9.70
N VAL A 203 -4.84 -8.45 -9.76
CA VAL A 203 -3.65 -7.77 -9.27
C VAL A 203 -4.07 -6.75 -8.23
N GLU A 204 -3.38 -6.74 -7.09
CA GLU A 204 -3.57 -5.75 -6.03
C GLU A 204 -2.23 -5.18 -5.59
N LYS A 205 -2.24 -4.14 -4.77
CA LYS A 205 -1.01 -3.65 -4.11
C LYS A 205 -1.01 -3.98 -2.63
N ALA A 206 -0.06 -4.82 -2.21
CA ALA A 206 0.20 -5.05 -0.80
C ALA A 206 0.60 -3.74 -0.12
N GLY A 207 -0.17 -3.35 0.91
CA GLY A 207 0.00 -2.09 1.63
C GLY A 207 -0.03 -0.85 0.72
N GLU A 208 -0.77 -0.92 -0.40
CA GLU A 208 -0.87 0.11 -1.46
C GLU A 208 0.42 0.44 -2.22
N ILE A 209 1.50 -0.34 -2.00
CA ILE A 209 2.82 -0.04 -2.57
C ILE A 209 3.27 -1.12 -3.54
N ILE A 210 3.24 -2.39 -3.16
CA ILE A 210 3.89 -3.48 -3.92
C ILE A 210 2.84 -4.24 -4.73
N PRO A 211 2.83 -4.15 -6.08
CA PRO A 211 1.88 -4.90 -6.89
C PRO A 211 2.15 -6.41 -6.84
N GLN A 212 1.10 -7.20 -6.64
CA GLN A 212 1.15 -8.66 -6.55
C GLN A 212 -0.03 -9.30 -7.27
N VAL A 213 0.19 -10.47 -7.86
CA VAL A 213 -0.91 -11.29 -8.41
C VAL A 213 -1.51 -12.13 -7.28
N VAL A 214 -2.82 -12.02 -7.10
CA VAL A 214 -3.55 -12.71 -6.02
C VAL A 214 -4.45 -13.82 -6.50
N GLY A 215 -4.80 -13.82 -7.78
CA GLY A 215 -5.65 -14.86 -8.36
C GLY A 215 -5.70 -14.81 -9.87
N VAL A 216 -6.30 -15.84 -10.44
CA VAL A 216 -6.56 -15.98 -11.87
C VAL A 216 -8.06 -16.03 -12.08
N ASP A 217 -8.54 -15.36 -13.12
CA ASP A 217 -9.90 -15.52 -13.61
C ASP A 217 -9.94 -16.66 -14.62
N LEU A 218 -10.22 -17.86 -14.11
CA LEU A 218 -10.19 -19.11 -14.88
C LEU A 218 -11.27 -19.17 -15.96
N ASP A 219 -12.38 -18.44 -15.78
CA ASP A 219 -13.49 -18.41 -16.74
C ASP A 219 -13.08 -17.73 -18.06
N GLN A 220 -12.02 -16.92 -18.02
CA GLN A 220 -11.48 -16.20 -19.18
C GLN A 220 -10.16 -16.79 -19.71
N ARG A 221 -9.77 -17.99 -19.24
CA ARG A 221 -8.54 -18.65 -19.69
C ARG A 221 -8.65 -19.04 -21.17
N PRO A 222 -7.74 -18.58 -22.04
CA PRO A 222 -7.71 -19.02 -23.42
C PRO A 222 -7.45 -20.53 -23.53
N GLU A 223 -8.11 -21.22 -24.46
CA GLU A 223 -7.87 -22.65 -24.69
C GLU A 223 -6.43 -22.96 -25.12
N SER A 224 -5.76 -21.99 -25.77
CA SER A 224 -4.36 -22.09 -26.20
C SER A 224 -3.35 -21.62 -25.15
N ALA A 225 -3.79 -21.32 -23.92
CA ALA A 225 -2.93 -20.78 -22.89
C ALA A 225 -1.83 -21.79 -22.50
N VAL A 226 -0.59 -21.32 -22.42
CA VAL A 226 0.57 -22.17 -22.08
C VAL A 226 0.92 -21.97 -20.62
N ARG A 227 0.97 -23.07 -19.87
CA ARG A 227 1.34 -23.04 -18.45
C ARG A 227 2.72 -22.44 -18.25
N VAL A 228 2.82 -21.49 -17.33
CA VAL A 228 4.09 -20.92 -16.90
C VAL A 228 4.84 -21.95 -16.08
N ARG A 229 6.09 -22.21 -16.43
CA ARG A 229 6.99 -23.11 -15.69
C ARG A 229 8.13 -22.32 -15.07
N TYR A 230 8.50 -22.71 -13.86
CA TYR A 230 9.70 -22.21 -13.23
C TYR A 230 10.94 -22.75 -13.97
N PRO A 231 11.96 -21.94 -14.24
CA PRO A 231 13.12 -22.39 -15.01
C PRO A 231 13.98 -23.36 -14.20
N GLU A 232 14.56 -24.36 -14.87
CA GLU A 232 15.52 -25.30 -14.26
C GLU A 232 16.93 -24.72 -14.19
N ALA A 233 17.24 -23.74 -15.05
CA ALA A 233 18.53 -23.07 -15.14
C ALA A 233 18.39 -21.57 -14.94
N CYS A 234 19.44 -20.95 -14.39
CA CYS A 234 19.50 -19.53 -14.16
C CYS A 234 19.34 -18.75 -15.48
N PRO A 235 18.40 -17.79 -15.56
CA PRO A 235 18.17 -17.03 -16.79
C PRO A 235 19.33 -16.09 -17.15
N GLU A 236 20.25 -15.81 -16.22
CA GLU A 236 21.40 -14.93 -16.45
C GLU A 236 22.67 -15.68 -16.85
N CYS A 237 23.01 -16.78 -16.17
CA CYS A 237 24.27 -17.51 -16.39
C CYS A 237 24.10 -18.97 -16.86
N GLY A 238 22.87 -19.48 -16.96
CA GLY A 238 22.59 -20.85 -17.37
C GLY A 238 22.91 -21.95 -16.35
N THR A 239 23.41 -21.60 -15.16
CA THR A 239 23.72 -22.58 -14.10
C THR A 239 22.44 -23.22 -13.55
N PRO A 240 22.37 -24.54 -13.35
CA PRO A 240 21.20 -25.20 -12.75
C PRO A 240 20.81 -24.57 -11.41
N LEU A 241 19.52 -24.28 -11.25
CA LEU A 241 19.00 -23.70 -10.03
C LEU A 241 18.92 -24.76 -8.93
N VAL A 242 19.19 -24.32 -7.69
CA VAL A 242 19.10 -25.16 -6.50
C VAL A 242 18.02 -24.62 -5.58
N ARG A 243 17.19 -25.52 -5.05
CA ARG A 243 16.24 -25.23 -3.98
C ARG A 243 16.70 -25.96 -2.73
N LEU A 244 17.06 -25.21 -1.70
CA LEU A 244 17.49 -25.79 -0.43
C LEU A 244 16.28 -26.41 0.29
N GLU A 245 16.52 -27.50 1.01
CA GLU A 245 15.47 -28.20 1.75
C GLU A 245 14.83 -27.28 2.79
N GLY A 246 13.49 -27.15 2.74
CA GLY A 246 12.73 -26.27 3.62
C GLY A 246 12.58 -24.81 3.13
N GLU A 247 13.24 -24.42 2.04
CA GLU A 247 13.10 -23.07 1.49
C GLU A 247 12.07 -22.98 0.34
N ALA A 248 11.42 -21.82 0.23
CA ALA A 248 10.46 -21.54 -0.85
C ALA A 248 11.11 -21.02 -2.14
N GLN A 249 12.34 -20.51 -2.05
CA GLN A 249 13.04 -19.88 -3.18
C GLN A 249 14.03 -20.82 -3.85
N HIS A 250 14.23 -20.61 -5.15
CA HIS A 250 15.32 -21.21 -5.91
C HIS A 250 16.46 -20.20 -6.00
N TYR A 251 17.69 -20.69 -5.99
CA TYR A 251 18.89 -19.87 -6.03
C TYR A 251 19.78 -20.28 -7.20
N CYS A 252 20.41 -19.29 -7.81
CA CYS A 252 21.57 -19.47 -8.65
C CYS A 252 22.81 -19.70 -7.76
N PRO A 253 23.45 -20.88 -7.81
CA PRO A 253 24.64 -21.15 -7.00
C PRO A 253 25.92 -20.56 -7.61
N ASN A 254 25.85 -19.87 -8.76
CA ASN A 254 27.01 -19.28 -9.40
C ASN A 254 27.49 -18.05 -8.61
N GLU A 255 28.59 -18.20 -7.88
CA GLU A 255 29.25 -17.11 -7.14
C GLU A 255 30.14 -16.22 -8.02
N HIS A 256 30.32 -16.57 -9.31
CA HIS A 256 31.34 -15.97 -10.18
C HIS A 256 30.82 -15.10 -11.33
N GLY A 257 29.50 -14.88 -11.44
CA GLY A 257 28.90 -14.04 -12.49
C GLY A 257 28.84 -14.77 -13.83
#